data_AF-A0A7S7MWS6-F1
#
_entry.id   AF-A0A7S7MWS6-F1
#
_cell.length_a   1.000
_cell.length_b   1.000
_cell.length_c   1.000
_cell.angle_alpha   90.00
_cell.angle_beta   90.00
_cell.angle_gamma   90.00
#
_symmetry.space_group_name_H-M   'P 1'
#
loop_
_entity.id
_entity.type
_entity.pdbx_description
1 polymer ?
#
loop_
_entity_poly.entity_id
_entity_poly.type
_entity_poly.pdbx_seq_one_letter_code
_entity_poly.pdbx_strand_id
1 'polypeptide(L)'
;MIIHHVPFRPLGTATPTTAFVEGEILILNDQRIDLSLIPDGMTLPMSAIGHELFAGPVSRRNGEIELTLKLAVNADAPAYMWQNGRLQVSAGPVPFPVEPIDLPTHLAKPAEGLSDV
;
A
#
# COMPACT_ATOMS: atom_id res chain seq x y z
N MET A 1 7.55 -7.86 -4.64
CA MET A 1 6.56 -7.03 -5.37
C MET A 1 7.16 -5.65 -5.62
N ILE A 2 7.15 -5.18 -6.86
CA ILE A 2 7.54 -3.81 -7.23
C ILE A 2 6.28 -2.95 -7.23
N ILE A 3 6.29 -1.89 -6.43
CA ILE A 3 5.18 -0.95 -6.30
C ILE A 3 5.69 0.43 -6.69
N HIS A 4 5.25 0.92 -7.84
CA HIS A 4 5.36 2.33 -8.18
C HIS A 4 4.24 3.11 -7.52
N HIS A 5 4.51 4.37 -7.19
CA HIS A 5 3.48 5.28 -6.71
C HIS A 5 3.57 6.63 -7.40
N VAL A 6 2.39 7.23 -7.61
CA VAL A 6 2.23 8.58 -8.12
C VAL A 6 1.28 9.35 -7.20
N PRO A 7 1.65 10.54 -6.71
CA PRO A 7 0.73 11.33 -5.91
C PRO A 7 -0.28 12.04 -6.81
N PHE A 8 -1.47 12.27 -6.29
CA PHE A 8 -2.48 13.11 -6.93
C PHE A 8 -3.21 13.96 -5.91
N ARG A 9 -3.76 15.09 -6.37
CA ARG A 9 -4.62 15.95 -5.56
C ARG A 9 -6.07 15.45 -5.64
N PRO A 10 -6.67 14.99 -4.53
CA PRO A 10 -8.08 14.62 -4.52
C PRO A 10 -9.00 15.85 -4.53
N LEU A 11 -10.26 15.63 -4.94
CA LEU A 11 -11.33 16.59 -4.71
C LEU A 11 -11.81 16.43 -3.26
N GLY A 12 -11.18 17.15 -2.34
CA GLY A 12 -11.47 17.10 -0.90
C GLY A 12 -10.24 16.77 -0.06
N THR A 13 -10.47 16.29 1.15
CA THR A 13 -9.39 15.82 2.04
C THR A 13 -8.80 14.53 1.51
N ALA A 14 -7.47 14.43 1.51
CA ALA A 14 -6.80 13.18 1.19
C ALA A 14 -7.00 12.15 2.30
N THR A 15 -7.48 10.98 1.94
CA THR A 15 -7.43 9.79 2.79
C THR A 15 -6.07 9.12 2.57
N PRO A 16 -5.21 8.99 3.60
CA PRO A 16 -3.93 8.31 3.45
C PRO A 16 -4.12 6.85 3.03
N THR A 17 -3.37 6.41 2.03
CA THR A 17 -3.38 5.01 1.60
C THR A 17 -2.56 4.16 2.57
N THR A 18 -3.16 3.09 3.09
CA THR A 18 -2.44 2.02 3.78
C THR A 18 -2.27 0.84 2.83
N ALA A 19 -1.09 0.22 2.84
CA ALA A 19 -0.86 -1.00 2.09
C ALA A 19 0.00 -1.99 2.87
N PHE A 20 -0.28 -3.27 2.66
CA PHE A 20 0.45 -4.37 3.28
C PHE A 20 0.60 -5.53 2.28
N VAL A 21 1.80 -6.12 2.21
CA VAL A 21 2.12 -7.23 1.30
C VAL A 21 2.20 -8.54 2.08
N GLU A 22 1.38 -9.52 1.68
CA GLU A 22 1.39 -10.90 2.20
C GLU A 22 1.61 -11.87 1.03
N GLY A 23 2.88 -12.19 0.74
CA GLY A 23 3.21 -13.01 -0.43
C GLY A 23 2.80 -12.31 -1.73
N GLU A 24 1.85 -12.90 -2.46
CA GLU A 24 1.30 -12.33 -3.71
C GLU A 24 -0.02 -11.59 -3.50
N ILE A 25 -0.39 -11.34 -2.25
CA ILE A 25 -1.61 -10.63 -1.90
C ILE A 25 -1.23 -9.22 -1.45
N LEU A 26 -1.87 -8.23 -2.06
CA LEU A 26 -1.76 -6.83 -1.69
C LEU A 26 -3.04 -6.43 -0.94
N ILE A 27 -2.90 -5.99 0.30
CA ILE A 27 -3.99 -5.43 1.09
C ILE A 27 -3.90 -3.92 0.95
N LEU A 28 -4.91 -3.26 0.39
CA LEU A 28 -5.02 -1.80 0.24
C LEU A 28 -6.21 -1.30 1.03
N ASN A 29 -6.03 -0.41 2.00
CA ASN A 29 -7.12 0.13 2.83
C ASN A 29 -8.09 -0.97 3.30
N ASP A 30 -7.55 -2.04 3.88
CA ASP A 30 -8.26 -3.25 4.33
C ASP A 30 -8.92 -4.12 3.24
N GLN A 31 -8.84 -3.73 1.96
CA GLN A 31 -9.30 -4.55 0.84
C GLN A 31 -8.18 -5.48 0.34
N ARG A 32 -8.45 -6.80 0.36
CA ARG A 32 -7.52 -7.84 -0.07
C ARG A 32 -7.60 -8.03 -1.59
N ILE A 33 -6.48 -7.86 -2.29
CA ILE A 33 -6.34 -8.09 -3.74
C ILE A 33 -5.38 -9.26 -3.95
N ASP A 34 -5.89 -10.37 -4.46
CA ASP A 34 -5.09 -11.55 -4.79
C ASP A 34 -4.51 -11.44 -6.21
N LEU A 35 -3.18 -11.33 -6.29
CA LEU A 35 -2.46 -11.22 -7.56
C LEU A 35 -1.78 -12.54 -7.96
N SER A 36 -1.94 -13.60 -7.17
CA SER A 36 -1.33 -14.92 -7.44
C SER A 36 -1.82 -15.55 -8.74
N LEU A 37 -3.04 -15.20 -9.16
CA LEU A 37 -3.66 -15.71 -10.38
C LEU A 37 -3.08 -15.11 -11.66
N ILE A 38 -2.21 -14.09 -11.58
CA ILE A 38 -1.55 -13.50 -12.75
C ILE A 38 -0.38 -14.42 -13.15
N PRO A 39 -0.45 -15.10 -14.33
CA PRO A 39 0.65 -15.94 -14.79
C PRO A 39 1.88 -15.11 -15.16
N ASP A 40 3.05 -15.73 -15.15
CA ASP A 40 4.26 -15.04 -15.61
C ASP A 40 4.16 -14.62 -17.08
N GLY A 41 4.67 -13.43 -17.40
CA GLY A 41 4.58 -12.82 -18.72
C GLY A 41 3.23 -12.18 -19.04
N MET A 42 2.24 -12.26 -18.15
CA MET A 42 0.91 -11.69 -18.35
C MET A 42 0.77 -10.30 -17.74
N THR A 43 -0.21 -9.56 -18.24
CA THR A 43 -0.59 -8.24 -17.77
C THR A 43 -2.09 -8.21 -17.53
N LEU A 44 -2.49 -7.90 -16.29
CA LEU A 44 -3.87 -7.69 -15.89
C LEU A 44 -4.24 -6.22 -16.10
N PRO A 45 -5.24 -5.90 -16.94
CA PRO A 45 -5.67 -4.52 -17.13
C PRO A 45 -6.33 -3.98 -15.86
N MET A 46 -6.22 -2.67 -15.65
CA MET A 46 -6.75 -1.99 -14.47
C MET A 46 -8.26 -2.23 -14.26
N SER A 47 -9.03 -2.35 -15.36
CA SER A 47 -10.47 -2.63 -15.34
C SER A 47 -10.82 -4.00 -14.74
N ALA A 48 -9.88 -4.95 -14.73
CA ALA A 48 -10.07 -6.29 -14.16
C ALA A 48 -9.75 -6.36 -12.66
N ILE A 49 -9.06 -5.36 -12.11
CA ILE A 49 -8.64 -5.33 -10.69
C ILE A 49 -9.80 -4.86 -9.79
N GLY A 50 -10.64 -3.94 -10.29
CA GLY A 50 -11.79 -3.43 -9.56
C GLY A 50 -11.45 -2.56 -8.34
N HIS A 51 -10.24 -1.99 -8.28
CA HIS A 51 -9.80 -1.14 -7.17
C HIS A 51 -9.32 0.23 -7.65
N GLU A 52 -9.84 1.29 -7.04
CA GLU A 52 -9.68 2.66 -7.56
C GLU A 52 -8.25 3.20 -7.46
N LEU A 53 -7.47 2.74 -6.48
CA LEU A 53 -6.10 3.21 -6.25
C LEU A 53 -5.08 2.72 -7.30
N PHE A 54 -5.42 1.76 -8.16
CA PHE A 54 -4.53 1.40 -9.25
C PHE A 54 -4.50 2.51 -10.29
N ALA A 55 -3.29 2.87 -10.71
CA ALA A 55 -3.03 3.92 -11.70
C ALA A 55 -2.46 3.34 -13.01
N GLY A 56 -2.58 2.04 -13.19
CA GLY A 56 -2.02 1.31 -14.34
C GLY A 56 -2.33 -0.18 -14.26
N PRO A 57 -1.93 -0.94 -15.29
CA PRO A 57 -2.05 -2.38 -15.27
C PRO A 57 -1.11 -3.02 -14.24
N VAL A 58 -1.41 -4.27 -13.85
CA VAL A 58 -0.51 -5.10 -13.05
C VAL A 58 0.16 -6.09 -13.98
N SER A 59 1.49 -6.12 -13.99
CA SER A 59 2.25 -7.06 -14.81
C SER A 59 2.98 -8.06 -13.94
N ARG A 60 3.12 -9.29 -14.42
CA ARG A 60 4.07 -10.25 -13.87
C ARG A 60 5.19 -10.48 -14.88
N ARG A 61 6.43 -10.21 -14.48
CA ARG A 61 7.61 -10.39 -15.32
C ARG A 61 8.69 -11.11 -14.55
N ASN A 62 9.19 -12.23 -15.09
CA ASN A 62 10.23 -13.04 -14.47
C ASN A 62 9.89 -13.44 -13.02
N GLY A 63 8.62 -13.79 -12.78
CA GLY A 63 8.10 -14.17 -11.48
C GLY A 63 7.78 -13.00 -10.55
N GLU A 64 8.15 -11.76 -10.89
CA GLU A 64 7.91 -10.59 -10.05
C GLU A 64 6.68 -9.78 -10.50
N ILE A 65 5.82 -9.45 -9.53
CA ILE A 65 4.65 -8.59 -9.74
C ILE A 65 5.07 -7.13 -9.69
N GLU A 66 4.68 -6.35 -10.70
CA GLU A 66 4.90 -4.93 -10.84
C GLU A 66 3.58 -4.18 -11.08
N LEU A 67 3.36 -3.11 -10.31
CA LEU A 67 2.12 -2.32 -10.35
C LEU A 67 2.36 -0.84 -10.01
N THR A 68 1.37 0.00 -10.30
CA THR A 68 1.39 1.43 -9.95
C THR A 68 0.14 1.80 -9.15
N LEU A 69 0.34 2.47 -8.02
CA LEU A 69 -0.74 3.03 -7.19
C LEU A 69 -0.75 4.56 -7.28
N LYS A 70 -1.94 5.17 -7.23
CA LYS A 70 -2.09 6.60 -6.99
C LYS A 70 -2.32 6.85 -5.50
N LEU A 71 -1.58 7.81 -4.93
CA LEU A 71 -1.68 8.18 -3.52
C LEU A 71 -2.35 9.55 -3.42
N ALA A 72 -3.42 9.65 -2.65
CA ALA A 72 -4.05 10.93 -2.38
C ALA A 72 -3.14 11.74 -1.44
N VAL A 73 -2.82 12.97 -1.84
CA VAL A 73 -1.96 13.87 -1.05
C VAL A 73 -2.66 15.23 -0.89
N ASN A 74 -2.66 15.76 0.34
CA ASN A 74 -3.23 17.07 0.64
C ASN A 74 -2.45 18.18 -0.08
N ALA A 75 -3.13 19.26 -0.48
CA ALA A 75 -2.52 20.33 -1.27
C ALA A 75 -1.40 21.08 -0.52
N ASP A 76 -1.47 21.12 0.80
CA ASP A 76 -0.51 21.72 1.73
C ASP A 76 0.55 20.73 2.23
N ALA A 77 0.50 19.46 1.78
CA ALA A 77 1.48 18.46 2.17
C ALA A 77 2.91 18.84 1.72
N PRO A 78 3.94 18.41 2.47
CA PRO A 78 5.33 18.65 2.11
C PRO A 78 5.68 18.17 0.69
N ALA A 79 6.60 18.88 0.03
CA ALA A 79 7.00 18.59 -1.35
C ALA A 79 7.54 17.16 -1.59
N TYR A 80 8.05 16.49 -0.55
CA TYR A 80 8.52 15.11 -0.66
C TYR A 80 7.39 14.09 -0.86
N MET A 81 6.16 14.40 -0.42
CA MET A 81 4.98 13.55 -0.65
C MET A 81 4.47 13.66 -2.08
N TRP A 82 4.82 14.74 -2.78
CA TRP A 82 4.46 14.99 -4.18
C TRP A 82 5.45 14.36 -5.18
N GLN A 83 6.38 13.53 -4.71
CA GLN A 83 7.30 12.80 -5.58
C GLN A 83 6.72 11.45 -6.00
N ASN A 84 6.95 11.07 -7.25
CA ASN A 84 6.77 9.69 -7.69
C ASN A 84 7.87 8.83 -7.07
N GLY A 85 7.60 7.54 -6.88
CA GLY A 85 8.63 6.63 -6.39
C GLY A 85 8.39 5.18 -6.74
N ARG A 86 9.41 4.37 -6.45
CA ARG A 86 9.44 2.93 -6.69
C ARG A 86 9.90 2.24 -5.41
N LEU A 87 9.10 1.29 -4.94
CA LEU A 87 9.38 0.48 -3.76
C LEU A 87 9.47 -0.98 -4.17
N GLN A 88 10.44 -1.70 -3.61
CA GLN A 88 10.49 -3.16 -3.69
C GLN A 88 10.15 -3.72 -2.32
N VAL A 89 9.03 -4.44 -2.24
CA VAL A 89 8.46 -4.94 -0.98
C VAL A 89 8.30 -6.45 -1.08
N SER A 90 8.94 -7.16 -0.15
CA SER A 90 8.87 -8.63 -0.09
C SER A 90 7.74 -9.12 0.81
N ALA A 91 7.46 -8.42 1.91
CA ALA A 91 6.35 -8.65 2.82
C ALA A 91 6.20 -7.45 3.77
N GLY A 92 5.04 -7.31 4.41
CA GLY A 92 4.81 -6.32 5.45
C GLY A 92 4.22 -4.99 4.95
N PRO A 93 4.18 -3.97 5.82
CA PRO A 93 3.62 -2.66 5.48
C PRO A 93 4.45 -1.98 4.38
N VAL A 94 3.77 -1.37 3.42
CA VAL A 94 4.42 -0.61 2.34
C VAL A 94 4.76 0.79 2.85
N PRO A 95 6.05 1.20 2.82
CA PRO A 95 6.48 2.47 3.39
C PRO A 95 6.27 3.62 2.40
N PHE A 96 5.00 3.96 2.12
CA PHE A 96 4.70 5.13 1.29
C PHE A 96 5.15 6.43 1.97
N PRO A 97 5.47 7.48 1.20
CA PRO A 97 5.73 8.82 1.73
C PRO A 97 4.41 9.50 2.13
N VAL A 98 3.64 8.90 3.04
CA VAL A 98 2.41 9.47 3.61
C VAL A 98 2.74 10.25 4.88
N GLU A 99 1.88 11.20 5.28
CA GLU A 99 1.95 11.77 6.62
C GLU A 99 1.93 10.64 7.65
N PRO A 100 2.82 10.65 8.66
CA PRO A 100 2.74 9.68 9.73
C PRO A 100 1.35 9.83 10.37
N ILE A 101 0.52 8.80 10.21
CA ILE A 101 -0.66 8.66 11.04
C ILE A 101 -0.09 8.54 12.45
N ASP A 102 -0.37 9.53 13.29
CA ASP A 102 -0.08 9.45 14.73
C ASP A 102 -0.93 8.30 15.28
N LEU A 103 -0.43 7.08 15.11
CA LEU A 103 -0.96 5.89 15.74
C LEU A 103 -0.70 6.12 17.23
N PRO A 104 -1.73 6.24 18.09
CA PRO A 104 -1.49 6.36 19.52
C PRO A 104 -0.69 5.13 19.96
N THR A 105 0.61 5.36 20.18
CA THR A 105 1.59 4.34 20.54
C THR A 105 1.53 4.15 22.05
N HIS A 106 0.40 3.70 22.59
CA HIS A 106 0.24 3.15 23.94
C HIS A 106 -1.22 2.66 24.08
N LEU A 107 -1.55 1.40 24.33
CA LEU A 107 -1.29 0.71 25.59
C LEU A 107 -1.53 -0.81 25.43
N ALA A 108 -0.59 -1.54 24.82
CA ALA A 108 -0.41 -2.94 25.16
C ALA A 108 0.60 -3.00 26.30
N LYS A 109 0.13 -2.79 27.54
CA LYS A 109 0.89 -3.26 28.70
C LYS A 109 0.92 -4.79 28.63
N PRO A 110 2.08 -5.45 28.70
CA PRO A 110 2.09 -6.85 29.09
C PRO A 110 1.50 -6.92 30.50
N ALA A 111 0.44 -7.70 30.66
CA ALA A 111 -0.02 -8.12 31.98
C ALA A 111 1.03 -9.10 32.54
N GLU A 112 2.07 -8.54 33.15
CA GLU A 112 3.05 -9.29 33.91
C GLU A 112 2.90 -8.95 35.39
N GLY A 113 2.40 -9.92 36.16
CA GLY A 113 2.93 -10.20 37.49
C GLY A 113 2.01 -10.02 38.71
N LEU A 114 2.02 -11.07 39.53
CA LEU A 114 1.64 -11.21 40.95
C LEU A 114 0.13 -11.29 41.29
N SER A 115 -0.36 -12.17 42.16
CA SER A 115 0.09 -13.41 42.84
C SER A 115 -1.01 -13.73 43.87
N ASP A 116 -1.34 -15.01 44.03
CA ASP A 116 -1.74 -15.71 45.26
C ASP A 116 -2.05 -14.83 46.51
N VAL A 117 -3.33 -14.77 46.92
CA VAL A 117 -3.84 -15.11 48.28
C VAL A 117 -5.29 -15.60 48.20
#